data_AF-A0A1Z9HYC4-F1
#
_entry.id   AF-A0A1Z9HYC4-F1
#
_cell.length_a   1.000
_cell.length_b   1.000
_cell.length_c   1.000
_cell.angle_alpha   90.00
_cell.angle_beta   90.00
_cell.angle_gamma   90.00
#
_symmetry.space_group_name_H-M   'P 1'
#
loop_
_entity.id
_entity.type
_entity.pdbx_description
1 polymer ?
#
loop_
_entity_poly.entity_id
_entity_poly.type
_entity_poly.pdbx_seq_one_letter_code
_entity_poly.pdbx_strand_id
1 'polypeptide(L)'
;MYKYLLIVIFVFSLCLGETKVRQFNWTYNLIPTVGQLNNKKYLKAVVLGSSQVYSFSKFSHYNNSKQIAKRNTYAWWLLGLYFYGIIDAYVDYSLKNFPNQKEEVYK
;
A
#
# COMPACT_ATOMS: atom_id res chain seq x y z
N MET A 1 15.25 2.07 22.99
CA MET A 1 15.46 2.23 21.53
C MET A 1 15.05 1.02 20.69
N TYR A 2 15.02 -0.21 21.23
CA TYR A 2 14.66 -1.46 20.52
C TYR A 2 13.17 -1.65 20.21
N LYS A 3 12.28 -0.81 20.77
CA LYS A 3 10.82 -0.98 20.66
C LYS A 3 10.29 -0.87 19.23
N TYR A 4 10.96 -0.09 18.37
CA TYR A 4 10.63 0.05 16.96
C TYR A 4 11.45 -0.87 16.05
N LEU A 5 12.54 -1.45 16.57
CA LEU A 5 13.45 -2.30 15.81
C LEU A 5 12.78 -3.63 15.40
N LEU A 6 11.96 -4.21 16.28
CA LEU A 6 11.18 -5.42 15.97
C LEU A 6 10.11 -5.16 14.88
N ILE A 7 9.50 -3.97 14.88
CA ILE A 7 8.51 -3.59 13.87
C ILE A 7 9.19 -3.44 12.50
N VAL A 8 10.39 -2.85 12.46
CA VAL A 8 11.17 -2.72 11.22
C VAL A 8 11.62 -4.10 10.70
N ILE A 9 12.07 -5.01 11.58
CA ILE A 9 12.48 -6.37 11.19
C ILE A 9 11.28 -7.20 10.71
N PHE A 10 10.12 -7.08 11.35
CA PHE A 10 8.89 -7.76 10.93
C PHE A 10 8.40 -7.27 9.57
N VAL A 11 8.44 -5.95 9.34
CA VAL A 11 8.11 -5.34 8.03
C VAL A 11 9.13 -5.74 6.96
N PHE A 12 10.41 -5.85 7.31
CA PHE A 12 11.47 -6.29 6.40
C PHE A 12 11.32 -7.78 6.02
N SER A 13 10.89 -8.62 6.97
CA SER A 13 10.62 -10.04 6.74
C SER A 13 9.42 -10.28 5.82
N LEU A 14 8.41 -9.40 5.84
CA LEU A 14 7.26 -9.48 4.94
C LEU A 14 7.61 -9.09 3.49
N CYS A 15 8.68 -8.32 3.26
CA CYS A 15 9.16 -7.96 1.92
C CYS A 15 9.84 -9.12 1.17
N LEU A 16 10.26 -10.20 1.85
CA LEU A 16 11.02 -11.30 1.24
C LEU A 16 10.15 -12.51 0.82
N GLY A 17 8.84 -12.48 1.07
CA GLY A 17 7.93 -13.55 0.68
C GLY A 17 7.55 -13.49 -0.80
N GLU A 18 8.25 -14.24 -1.67
CA GLU A 18 7.80 -14.43 -3.05
C GLU A 18 6.61 -15.39 -3.11
N THR A 19 5.38 -14.87 -3.29
CA THR A 19 4.23 -15.70 -3.66
C THR A 19 3.91 -15.53 -5.14
N LYS A 20 4.19 -16.56 -5.96
CA LYS A 20 3.62 -16.68 -7.31
C LYS A 20 2.10 -16.88 -7.18
N VAL A 21 1.32 -15.80 -7.18
CA VAL A 21 -0.14 -15.90 -7.24
C VAL A 21 -0.63 -15.23 -8.52
N ARG A 22 -1.18 -16.06 -9.40
CA ARG A 22 -1.71 -15.74 -10.73
C ARG A 22 -3.15 -15.18 -10.67
N GLN A 23 -3.64 -14.85 -9.47
CA GLN A 23 -5.02 -14.46 -9.17
C GLN A 23 -5.03 -13.22 -8.27
N PHE A 24 -5.94 -12.27 -8.51
CA PHE A 24 -6.05 -11.07 -7.67
C PHE A 24 -6.64 -11.47 -6.34
N ASN A 25 -5.79 -11.59 -5.32
CA ASN A 25 -6.26 -11.95 -3.99
C ASN A 25 -6.81 -10.71 -3.28
N TRP A 26 -8.14 -10.55 -3.35
CA TRP A 26 -8.87 -9.45 -2.75
C TRP A 26 -8.54 -9.24 -1.26
N THR A 27 -8.31 -10.32 -0.50
CA THR A 27 -8.07 -10.23 0.95
C THR A 27 -6.78 -9.48 1.29
N TYR A 28 -5.70 -9.72 0.56
CA TYR A 28 -4.41 -9.06 0.83
C TYR A 28 -4.29 -7.69 0.14
N ASN A 29 -5.02 -7.47 -0.95
CA ASN A 29 -4.96 -6.22 -1.71
C ASN A 29 -5.87 -5.11 -1.17
N LEU A 30 -6.80 -5.43 -0.26
CA LEU A 30 -7.57 -4.42 0.48
C LEU A 30 -6.68 -3.57 1.40
N ILE A 31 -5.49 -4.08 1.74
CA ILE A 31 -4.46 -3.26 2.38
C ILE A 31 -3.57 -2.68 1.26
N PRO A 32 -3.66 -1.37 0.98
CA PRO A 32 -3.01 -0.74 -0.17
C PRO A 32 -1.49 -1.00 -0.20
N THR A 33 -0.82 -0.96 0.94
CA THR A 33 0.62 -1.24 1.03
C THR A 33 0.96 -2.69 0.70
N VAL A 34 0.14 -3.65 1.13
CA VAL A 34 0.37 -5.09 0.88
C VAL A 34 0.14 -5.43 -0.59
N GLY A 35 -0.85 -4.82 -1.23
CA GLY A 35 -1.09 -5.03 -2.68
C GLY A 35 0.06 -4.53 -3.56
N GLN A 36 0.69 -3.42 -3.18
CA GLN A 36 1.87 -2.90 -3.87
C GLN A 36 3.11 -3.80 -3.70
N LEU A 37 3.26 -4.43 -2.52
CA LEU A 37 4.31 -5.42 -2.27
C LEU A 37 4.12 -6.68 -3.14
N ASN A 38 2.89 -7.17 -3.25
CA ASN A 38 2.55 -8.33 -4.12
C ASN A 38 2.87 -8.06 -5.60
N ASN A 39 2.72 -6.81 -6.04
CA ASN A 39 3.06 -6.38 -7.40
C ASN A 39 4.57 -6.11 -7.59
N LYS A 40 5.41 -6.39 -6.59
CA LYS A 40 6.86 -6.12 -6.56
C LYS A 40 7.20 -4.62 -6.75
N LYS A 41 6.29 -3.72 -6.40
CA LYS A 41 6.46 -2.26 -6.49
C LYS A 41 6.81 -1.65 -5.13
N TYR A 42 7.99 -2.00 -4.62
CA TYR A 42 8.44 -1.61 -3.28
C TYR A 42 8.51 -0.10 -3.05
N LEU A 43 8.97 0.68 -4.04
CA LEU A 43 9.06 2.13 -3.92
C LEU A 43 7.68 2.76 -3.72
N LYS A 44 6.69 2.34 -4.51
CA LYS A 44 5.30 2.80 -4.37
C LYS A 44 4.73 2.42 -3.01
N ALA A 45 5.00 1.19 -2.56
CA ALA A 45 4.57 0.72 -1.24
C ALA A 45 5.13 1.60 -0.10
N VAL A 46 6.42 1.96 -0.16
CA VAL A 46 7.08 2.81 0.84
C VAL A 46 6.51 4.23 0.82
N VAL A 47 6.34 4.83 -0.36
CA VAL A 47 5.79 6.19 -0.50
C VAL A 47 4.35 6.26 0.00
N LEU A 48 3.50 5.30 -0.39
CA LEU A 48 2.10 5.26 0.05
C LEU A 48 1.98 4.94 1.54
N GLY A 49 2.75 3.95 2.02
CA GLY A 49 2.77 3.56 3.43
C GLY A 49 3.23 4.70 4.33
N SER A 50 4.34 5.36 3.99
CA SER A 50 4.83 6.52 4.76
C SER A 50 3.83 7.68 4.75
N SER A 51 3.15 7.93 3.63
CA SER A 51 2.12 8.97 3.51
C SER A 51 0.88 8.67 4.36
N GLN A 52 0.45 7.41 4.43
CA GLN A 52 -0.64 6.96 5.29
C GLN A 52 -0.26 7.06 6.77
N VAL A 53 0.95 6.62 7.16
CA VAL A 53 1.46 6.74 8.53
C VAL A 53 1.56 8.20 8.95
N TYR A 54 2.05 9.08 8.08
CA TYR A 54 2.11 10.51 8.35
C TYR A 54 0.70 11.12 8.54
N SER A 55 -0.24 10.78 7.66
CA SER A 55 -1.62 11.27 7.74
C SER A 55 -2.30 10.77 9.02
N PHE A 56 -2.06 9.52 9.42
CA PHE A 56 -2.55 8.96 10.67
C PHE A 56 -1.95 9.65 11.91
N SER A 57 -0.64 9.88 11.90
CA SER A 57 0.04 10.60 12.97
C SER A 57 -0.52 12.01 13.16
N LYS A 58 -0.71 12.75 12.05
CA LYS A 58 -1.33 14.07 12.08
C LYS A 58 -2.79 14.03 12.51
N PHE A 59 -3.57 13.07 12.01
CA PHE A 59 -4.96 12.87 12.44
C PHE A 59 -5.05 12.67 13.95
N SER A 60 -4.23 11.79 14.52
CA SER A 60 -4.18 11.52 15.97
C SER A 60 -3.75 12.77 16.75
N HIS A 61 -2.71 13.47 16.30
CA HIS A 61 -2.25 14.71 16.93
C HIS A 61 -3.35 15.78 16.98
N TYR A 62 -4.05 16.03 15.87
CA TYR A 62 -5.12 17.03 15.81
C TYR A 62 -6.40 16.59 16.51
N ASN A 63 -6.63 15.28 16.66
CA ASN A 63 -7.70 14.75 17.50
C ASN A 63 -7.45 15.08 18.98
N ASN A 64 -6.21 14.89 19.45
CA ASN A 64 -5.83 15.23 20.83
C ASN A 64 -5.85 16.73 21.09
N SER A 65 -5.41 17.54 20.12
CA SER A 65 -5.43 19.01 20.24
C SER A 65 -6.80 19.64 19.97
N LYS A 66 -7.86 18.84 19.79
CA LYS A 66 -9.25 19.27 19.48
C LYS A 66 -9.36 20.19 18.26
N GLN A 67 -8.43 20.12 17.30
CA GLN A 67 -8.46 20.92 16.08
C GLN A 67 -9.30 20.21 15.00
N ILE A 68 -10.62 20.37 15.07
CA ILE A 68 -11.60 19.63 14.25
C ILE A 68 -11.35 19.80 12.75
N ALA A 69 -11.10 21.03 12.29
CA ALA A 69 -10.88 21.32 10.87
C ALA A 69 -9.66 20.55 10.32
N LYS A 70 -8.52 20.62 11.02
CA LYS A 70 -7.30 19.91 10.59
C LYS A 70 -7.45 18.40 10.69
N ARG A 71 -8.07 17.89 11.76
CA ARG A 71 -8.38 16.46 11.88
C ARG A 71 -9.20 15.97 10.68
N ASN A 72 -10.22 16.72 10.26
CA ASN A 72 -11.05 16.36 9.11
C ASN A 72 -10.23 16.34 7.81
N THR A 73 -9.35 17.32 7.59
CA THR A 73 -8.42 17.30 6.45
C THR A 73 -7.58 16.03 6.42
N TYR A 74 -6.98 15.63 7.55
CA TYR A 74 -6.17 14.41 7.61
C TYR A 74 -6.99 13.12 7.56
N ALA A 75 -8.26 13.15 7.97
CA ALA A 75 -9.20 12.05 7.75
C ALA A 75 -9.47 11.84 6.25
N TRP A 76 -9.66 12.93 5.49
CA TRP A 76 -9.78 12.88 4.03
C TRP A 76 -8.51 12.43 3.35
N TRP A 77 -7.33 12.82 3.85
CA TRP A 77 -6.06 12.29 3.35
C TRP A 77 -5.94 10.78 3.60
N LEU A 78 -6.30 10.29 4.78
CA LEU A 78 -6.30 8.85 5.08
C LEU A 78 -7.24 8.09 4.15
N LEU A 79 -8.47 8.56 4.00
CA LEU A 79 -9.49 7.94 3.14
C LEU A 79 -9.05 7.95 1.67
N GLY A 80 -8.58 9.10 1.17
CA GLY A 80 -8.11 9.25 -0.19
C GLY A 80 -6.91 8.36 -0.51
N LEU A 81 -5.89 8.35 0.37
CA LEU A 81 -4.71 7.50 0.20
C LEU A 81 -5.04 6.01 0.30
N TYR A 82 -6.05 5.63 1.08
CA TYR A 82 -6.52 4.26 1.17
C TYR A 82 -7.11 3.78 -0.15
N PHE A 83 -8.11 4.49 -0.69
CA PHE A 83 -8.73 4.13 -1.97
C PHE A 83 -7.75 4.26 -3.14
N TYR A 84 -6.91 5.29 -3.16
CA TYR A 84 -5.89 5.47 -4.18
C TYR A 84 -4.94 4.26 -4.24
N GLY A 85 -4.44 3.79 -3.09
CA GLY A 85 -3.54 2.65 -3.06
C GLY A 85 -4.19 1.33 -3.51
N ILE A 86 -5.47 1.13 -3.21
CA ILE A 86 -6.24 -0.04 -3.68
C ILE A 86 -6.39 0.01 -5.20
N ILE A 87 -6.78 1.16 -5.75
CA ILE A 87 -6.97 1.34 -7.19
C ILE A 87 -5.63 1.17 -7.93
N ASP A 88 -4.55 1.80 -7.44
CA ASP A 88 -3.23 1.69 -8.05
C ASP A 88 -2.72 0.24 -8.03
N ALA A 89 -2.95 -0.50 -6.93
CA ALA A 89 -2.57 -1.92 -6.85
C ALA A 89 -3.39 -2.80 -7.80
N TYR A 90 -4.68 -2.49 -7.97
CA TYR A 90 -5.55 -3.19 -8.92
C TYR A 90 -5.13 -2.94 -10.38
N VAL A 91 -4.83 -1.69 -10.73
CA VAL A 91 -4.35 -1.33 -12.06
C VAL A 91 -2.99 -1.98 -12.33
N ASP A 92 -2.05 -1.91 -11.40
CA ASP A 92 -0.73 -2.56 -11.56
C ASP A 92 -0.84 -4.08 -11.71
N TYR A 93 -1.75 -4.72 -10.98
CA TYR A 93 -2.04 -6.14 -11.14
C TYR A 93 -2.63 -6.44 -12.52
N SER A 94 -3.61 -5.65 -12.97
CA SER A 94 -4.22 -5.80 -14.29
C SER A 94 -3.17 -5.63 -15.39
N LEU A 95 -2.29 -4.63 -15.24
CA LEU A 95 -1.18 -4.37 -16.15
C LEU A 95 -0.19 -5.53 -16.26
N LYS A 96 0.14 -6.15 -15.12
CA LYS A 96 1.04 -7.30 -15.06
C LYS A 96 0.49 -8.56 -15.75
N ASN A 97 -0.84 -8.67 -15.85
CA ASN A 97 -1.51 -9.83 -16.45
C ASN A 97 -1.97 -9.61 -17.90
N PHE A 98 -1.74 -8.43 -18.50
CA PHE A 98 -2.05 -8.26 -19.91
C PHE A 98 -1.15 -9.18 -20.77
N PRO A 99 -1.73 -9.90 -21.74
CA PRO A 99 -0.96 -10.73 -22.64
C PRO A 99 0.01 -9.87 -23.45
N ASN A 100 1.28 -10.28 -23.49
CA ASN A 100 2.25 -9.67 -24.38
C ASN A 100 1.93 -10.16 -25.80
N GLN A 101 1.51 -9.24 -26.68
CA GLN A 101 1.23 -9.50 -28.11
C GLN A 101 2.38 -10.20 -28.86
N LYS A 102 3.58 -10.23 -28.28
CA LYS A 102 4.78 -10.89 -28.82
C LYS A 102 4.75 -12.43 -28.71
N GLU A 103 3.91 -13.00 -27.85
CA GLU A 103 3.82 -14.46 -27.65
C GLU A 103 2.80 -15.15 -28.57
N GLU A 104 1.89 -14.40 -29.20
CA GLU A 104 0.89 -14.95 -30.12
C GLU A 104 1.39 -15.09 -31.56
N VAL A 105 2.47 -14.39 -31.93
CA VAL A 105 3.05 -14.45 -33.30
C VAL A 105 3.92 -15.70 -33.52
N TYR A 106 4.27 -16.43 -32.45
CA TYR A 106 5.12 -17.63 -32.53
C TYR A 106 4.39 -18.92 -32.07
N LYS A 107 3.06 -18.91 -32.02
CA LYS A 107 2.25 -20.10 -31.72
C LYS A 107 1.52 -20.61 -32.96
#